data_AF-A0A7Y9F2F5-F1
#
_entry.id   AF-A0A7Y9F2F5-F1
#
_cell.length_a   1.000
_cell.length_b   1.000
_cell.length_c   1.000
_cell.angle_alpha   90.00
_cell.angle_beta   90.00
_cell.angle_gamma   90.00
#
_symmetry.space_group_name_H-M   'P 1'
#
loop_
_entity.id
_entity.type
_entity.pdbx_description
1 polymer ?
#
loop_
_entity_poly.entity_id
_entity_poly.type
_entity_poly.pdbx_seq_one_letter_code
_entity_poly.pdbx_strand_id
1 'polypeptide(L)'
;MPHEPSATRRTALRAVAMGVPLPALLAACTDDPATDLTPGASPAATTDTSDDPDLVVVAGVLGEVGALVALLEATRTRHRSLRAPLAPALRVHRAQLEAVLATGADDPGPRGRTRVPGRPVAALEAVRRREETARRRLVTHAVDAESGALARLVAAVAAGVAQQQVQLATVSPTGVGR
;
A
#
# COMPACT_ATOMS: atom_id res chain seq x y z
N MET A 1 11.45 5.97 50.14
CA MET A 1 10.95 5.38 48.88
C MET A 1 10.42 6.53 48.02
N PRO A 2 11.29 7.23 47.28
CA PRO A 2 10.88 8.37 46.47
C PRO A 2 10.13 7.92 45.21
N HIS A 3 9.03 8.61 44.92
CA HIS A 3 8.14 8.39 43.79
C HIS A 3 8.84 8.62 42.45
N GLU A 4 8.75 7.66 41.53
CA GLU A 4 9.09 7.88 40.12
C GLU A 4 7.92 8.58 39.41
N PRO A 5 8.14 9.73 38.75
CA PRO A 5 7.09 10.38 37.98
C PRO A 5 6.82 9.65 36.67
N SER A 6 5.57 9.21 36.50
CA SER A 6 5.02 8.61 35.28
C SER A 6 5.04 9.59 34.11
N ALA A 7 5.95 9.41 33.17
CA ALA A 7 6.07 10.23 31.96
C ALA A 7 4.95 9.89 30.97
N THR A 8 3.90 10.71 30.98
CA THR A 8 2.76 10.65 30.06
C THR A 8 3.17 11.17 28.67
N ARG A 9 3.16 10.31 27.63
CA ARG A 9 3.56 10.59 26.24
C ARG A 9 2.61 11.52 25.44
N ARG A 10 1.96 12.50 26.07
CA ARG A 10 0.92 13.32 25.40
C ARG A 10 1.16 14.82 25.32
N THR A 11 2.36 15.30 25.63
CA THR A 11 2.68 16.74 25.58
C THR A 11 4.09 17.00 25.08
N ALA A 12 4.32 16.77 23.79
CA ALA A 12 5.54 17.21 23.10
C ALA A 12 5.26 17.78 21.69
N LEU A 13 4.12 18.47 21.53
CA LEU A 13 3.81 19.27 20.35
C LEU A 13 3.20 20.60 20.82
N ARG A 14 4.03 21.45 21.44
CA ARG A 14 3.74 22.88 21.68
C ARG A 14 4.93 23.60 22.33
N ALA A 15 6.09 23.58 21.68
CA ALA A 15 7.21 24.44 22.11
C ALA A 15 8.25 24.63 21.00
N VAL A 16 7.90 25.32 19.90
CA VAL A 16 8.84 26.21 19.19
C VAL A 16 8.02 27.34 18.59
N ALA A 17 7.75 28.36 19.40
CA ALA A 17 7.32 29.67 18.94
C ALA A 17 8.26 30.69 19.60
N MET A 18 9.41 30.93 18.97
CA MET A 18 10.20 32.13 19.18
C MET A 18 10.80 32.54 17.83
N GLY A 19 10.46 33.76 17.44
CA GLY A 19 10.81 34.36 16.17
C GLY A 19 12.32 34.47 16.00
N VAL A 20 12.77 34.04 14.82
CA VAL A 20 14.06 34.37 14.25
C VAL A 20 13.75 35.01 12.90
N PRO A 21 14.26 36.22 12.59
CA PRO A 21 14.06 36.81 11.28
C PRO A 21 14.75 35.92 10.23
N LEU A 22 13.96 35.38 9.29
CA LEU A 22 14.49 34.68 8.12
C LEU A 22 15.27 35.66 7.25
N PRO A 23 16.58 35.46 7.00
CA PRO A 23 17.13 35.85 5.71
C PRO A 23 16.56 34.85 4.69
N ALA A 24 15.90 35.40 3.68
CA ALA A 24 15.48 34.68 2.48
C ALA A 24 16.71 34.05 1.81
N LEU A 25 16.96 32.77 2.09
CA LEU A 25 17.80 31.93 1.24
C LEU A 25 16.90 31.31 0.16
N LEU A 26 16.47 32.17 -0.76
CA LEU A 26 16.09 31.76 -2.11
C LEU A 26 17.36 31.33 -2.84
N ALA A 27 17.78 30.09 -2.59
CA ALA A 27 18.64 29.31 -3.48
C ALA A 27 17.81 28.05 -3.79
N ALA A 28 16.75 28.08 -4.60
CA ALA A 28 16.72 28.54 -5.98
C ALA A 28 17.96 28.06 -6.73
N CYS A 29 17.85 26.82 -7.19
CA CYS A 29 18.56 26.23 -8.32
C CYS A 29 19.34 27.25 -9.17
N THR A 30 20.65 27.35 -8.98
CA THR A 30 21.51 27.68 -10.11
C THR A 30 21.73 26.38 -10.86
N ASP A 31 20.72 26.06 -11.68
CA ASP A 31 20.88 25.23 -12.84
C ASP A 31 21.86 26.00 -13.73
N ASP A 32 23.10 25.55 -13.77
CA ASP A 32 24.07 26.01 -14.77
C ASP A 32 23.42 25.70 -16.13
N PRO A 33 23.21 26.65 -17.04
CA PRO A 33 22.82 26.27 -18.38
C PRO A 33 24.03 25.57 -18.98
N ALA A 34 23.98 24.24 -19.04
CA ALA A 34 24.80 23.47 -19.96
C ALA A 34 24.40 23.89 -21.39
N THR A 35 24.95 25.02 -21.85
CA THR A 35 24.98 25.41 -23.25
C THR A 35 25.98 24.53 -23.96
N ASP A 36 25.63 23.26 -24.18
CA ASP A 36 26.11 22.50 -25.33
C ASP A 36 25.33 21.19 -25.48
N LEU A 37 24.14 21.23 -26.10
CA LEU A 37 23.61 20.09 -26.86
C LEU A 37 22.74 20.64 -27.99
N THR A 38 23.33 20.65 -29.18
CA THR A 38 22.69 20.82 -30.49
C THR A 38 21.34 20.07 -30.54
N PRO A 39 20.25 20.69 -31.02
CA PRO A 39 19.00 19.97 -31.30
C PRO A 39 19.18 19.12 -32.55
N GLY A 40 19.83 17.96 -32.39
CA GLY A 40 19.61 16.84 -33.28
C GLY A 40 18.21 16.32 -32.98
N ALA A 41 17.29 16.51 -33.92
CA ALA A 41 15.94 15.98 -33.85
C ALA A 41 16.00 14.48 -33.48
N SER A 42 15.72 14.17 -32.22
CA SER A 42 15.53 12.79 -31.81
C SER A 42 14.22 12.35 -32.45
N PRO A 43 14.20 11.26 -33.24
CA PRO A 43 12.94 10.74 -33.72
C PRO A 43 12.10 10.46 -32.49
N ALA A 44 10.84 10.90 -32.50
CA ALA A 44 9.87 10.48 -31.50
C ALA A 44 9.84 8.95 -31.55
N ALA A 45 10.61 8.32 -30.66
CA ALA A 45 10.52 6.91 -30.40
C ALA A 45 9.11 6.74 -29.85
N THR A 46 8.22 6.26 -30.70
CA THR A 46 7.07 5.48 -30.27
C THR A 46 7.65 4.30 -29.51
N THR A 47 7.95 4.50 -28.23
CA THR A 47 8.29 3.42 -27.32
C THR A 47 7.07 2.53 -27.33
N ASP A 48 7.24 1.33 -27.89
CA ASP A 48 6.21 0.32 -27.88
C ASP A 48 5.87 0.07 -26.41
N THR A 49 4.73 0.60 -25.97
CA THR A 49 4.31 0.58 -24.56
C THR A 49 4.11 -0.86 -24.07
N SER A 50 4.08 -1.83 -25.00
CA SER A 50 4.02 -3.26 -24.73
C SER A 50 5.22 -3.82 -23.97
N ASP A 51 6.39 -3.17 -23.96
CA ASP A 51 7.63 -3.69 -23.35
C ASP A 51 8.08 -2.95 -22.08
N ASP A 52 7.24 -2.07 -21.51
CA ASP A 52 7.59 -1.36 -20.28
C ASP A 52 7.61 -2.32 -19.06
N PRO A 53 8.78 -2.57 -18.44
CA PRO A 53 8.90 -3.48 -17.30
C PRO A 53 8.08 -3.03 -16.08
N ASP A 54 7.85 -1.72 -15.92
CA ASP A 54 7.03 -1.19 -14.83
C ASP A 54 5.55 -1.57 -15.01
N LEU A 55 5.07 -1.78 -16.25
CA LEU A 55 3.70 -2.27 -16.47
C LEU A 55 3.51 -3.71 -15.95
N VAL A 56 4.54 -4.55 -16.07
CA VAL A 56 4.52 -5.91 -15.51
C VAL A 56 4.44 -5.84 -13.98
N VAL A 57 5.18 -4.92 -13.36
CA VAL A 57 5.13 -4.69 -11.92
C VAL A 57 3.73 -4.20 -11.51
N VAL A 58 3.17 -3.22 -12.21
CA VAL A 58 1.83 -2.70 -11.91
C VAL A 58 0.76 -3.79 -12.05
N ALA A 59 0.80 -4.58 -13.12
CA ALA A 59 -0.11 -5.72 -13.30
C ALA A 59 0.00 -6.74 -12.16
N GLY A 60 1.23 -7.04 -11.71
CA GLY A 60 1.48 -7.89 -10.54
C GLY A 60 0.86 -7.31 -9.25
N VAL A 61 1.07 -6.03 -8.99
CA VAL A 61 0.53 -5.32 -7.83
C VAL A 61 -1.01 -5.30 -7.85
N LEU A 62 -1.63 -4.98 -8.99
CA LEU A 62 -3.09 -5.02 -9.17
C LEU A 62 -3.66 -6.43 -8.97
N GLY A 63 -2.93 -7.46 -9.41
CA GLY A 63 -3.24 -8.86 -9.16
C GLY A 63 -3.23 -9.20 -7.66
N GLU A 64 -2.19 -8.77 -6.95
CA GLU A 64 -2.03 -9.04 -5.52
C GLU A 64 -3.08 -8.32 -4.65
N VAL A 65 -3.20 -6.99 -4.79
CA VAL A 65 -4.12 -6.17 -3.99
C VAL A 65 -5.56 -6.52 -4.31
N GLY A 66 -5.88 -6.69 -5.58
CA GLY A 66 -7.23 -7.02 -5.99
C GLY A 66 -7.67 -8.43 -5.57
N ALA A 67 -6.75 -9.40 -5.51
CA ALA A 67 -7.04 -10.72 -4.95
C ALA A 67 -7.33 -10.67 -3.44
N LEU A 68 -6.68 -9.77 -2.69
CA LEU A 68 -7.02 -9.51 -1.28
C LEU A 68 -8.43 -8.95 -1.14
N VAL A 69 -8.78 -7.93 -1.93
CA VAL A 69 -10.12 -7.34 -1.96
C VAL A 69 -11.18 -8.42 -2.24
N ALA A 70 -10.99 -9.22 -3.28
CA ALA A 70 -11.91 -10.30 -3.65
C ALA A 70 -12.07 -11.35 -2.52
N LEU A 71 -10.98 -11.76 -1.87
CA LEU A 71 -11.03 -12.70 -0.76
C LEU A 71 -11.76 -12.13 0.45
N LEU A 72 -11.52 -10.88 0.79
CA LEU A 72 -12.18 -10.20 1.91
C LEU A 72 -13.68 -10.05 1.66
N GLU A 73 -14.07 -9.64 0.45
CA GLU A 73 -15.49 -9.54 0.05
C GLU A 73 -16.19 -10.90 0.11
N ALA A 74 -15.58 -11.93 -0.48
CA ALA A 74 -16.13 -13.28 -0.47
C ALA A 74 -16.26 -13.82 0.97
N THR A 75 -15.25 -13.57 1.81
CA THR A 75 -15.25 -14.00 3.22
C THR A 75 -16.35 -13.30 4.02
N ARG A 76 -16.51 -11.99 3.86
CA ARG A 76 -17.57 -11.20 4.52
C ARG A 76 -18.97 -11.58 4.04
N THR A 77 -19.10 -11.93 2.76
CA THR A 77 -20.37 -12.39 2.19
C THR A 77 -20.79 -13.71 2.82
N ARG A 78 -19.85 -14.67 2.87
CA ARG A 78 -20.08 -16.02 3.41
C ARG A 78 -20.26 -16.05 4.94
N HIS A 79 -19.45 -15.29 5.68
CA HIS A 79 -19.36 -15.39 7.14
C HIS A 79 -19.82 -14.09 7.81
N ARG A 80 -21.06 -14.07 8.33
CA ARG A 80 -21.65 -12.89 8.98
C ARG A 80 -20.81 -12.38 10.16
N SER A 81 -20.26 -13.27 10.98
CA SER A 81 -19.43 -12.92 12.14
C SER A 81 -18.14 -12.19 11.79
N LEU A 82 -17.63 -12.35 10.57
CA LEU A 82 -16.39 -11.71 10.11
C LEU A 82 -16.64 -10.37 9.39
N ARG A 83 -17.89 -9.94 9.20
CA ARG A 83 -18.22 -8.72 8.45
C ARG A 83 -17.63 -7.46 9.07
N ALA A 84 -17.87 -7.25 10.36
CA ALA A 84 -17.38 -6.07 11.07
C ALA A 84 -15.86 -6.14 11.31
N PRO A 85 -15.28 -7.27 11.78
CA PRO A 85 -13.83 -7.37 11.96
C PRO A 85 -13.01 -7.15 10.70
N LEU A 86 -13.49 -7.61 9.54
CA LEU A 86 -12.77 -7.47 8.26
C LEU A 86 -13.08 -6.15 7.52
N ALA A 87 -13.92 -5.29 8.08
CA ALA A 87 -14.30 -4.04 7.41
C ALA A 87 -13.17 -3.02 7.27
N PRO A 88 -12.33 -2.79 8.30
CA PRO A 88 -11.19 -1.90 8.17
C PRO A 88 -10.21 -2.36 7.10
N ALA A 89 -9.84 -3.65 7.09
CA ALA A 89 -8.92 -4.22 6.10
C ALA A 89 -9.44 -4.04 4.67
N LEU A 90 -10.70 -4.41 4.41
CA LEU A 90 -11.30 -4.25 3.08
C LEU A 90 -11.27 -2.79 2.60
N ARG A 91 -11.54 -1.83 3.49
CA ARG A 91 -11.49 -0.40 3.14
C ARG A 91 -10.08 0.04 2.76
N VAL A 92 -9.06 -0.40 3.51
CA VAL A 92 -7.67 -0.07 3.21
C VAL A 92 -7.24 -0.65 1.86
N HIS A 93 -7.51 -1.93 1.60
CA HIS A 93 -7.09 -2.55 0.35
C HIS A 93 -7.82 -2.00 -0.88
N ARG A 94 -9.09 -1.59 -0.74
CA ARG A 94 -9.76 -0.85 -1.81
C ARG A 94 -9.09 0.50 -2.08
N ALA A 95 -8.79 1.28 -1.04
CA ALA A 95 -8.08 2.55 -1.22
C ALA A 95 -6.69 2.36 -1.85
N GLN A 96 -5.98 1.28 -1.50
CA GLN A 96 -4.71 0.92 -2.14
C GLN A 96 -4.90 0.53 -3.60
N LEU A 97 -5.94 -0.24 -3.93
CA LEU A 97 -6.26 -0.62 -5.31
C LEU A 97 -6.54 0.63 -6.16
N GLU A 98 -7.37 1.55 -5.66
CA GLU A 98 -7.64 2.83 -6.33
C GLU A 98 -6.36 3.66 -6.53
N ALA A 99 -5.47 3.70 -5.54
CA ALA A 99 -4.20 4.43 -5.65
C ALA A 99 -3.28 3.84 -6.74
N VAL A 100 -3.31 2.53 -6.96
CA VAL A 100 -2.56 1.88 -8.05
C VAL A 100 -3.25 2.11 -9.39
N LEU A 101 -4.57 2.01 -9.47
CA LEU A 101 -5.32 2.32 -10.71
C LEU A 101 -5.14 3.78 -11.15
N ALA A 102 -4.99 4.70 -10.20
CA ALA A 102 -4.73 6.12 -10.46
C ALA A 102 -3.38 6.39 -11.15
N THR A 103 -2.49 5.40 -11.28
CA THR A 103 -1.26 5.53 -12.10
C THR A 103 -1.55 5.42 -13.60
N GLY A 104 -2.81 5.22 -14.00
CA GLY A 104 -3.22 5.08 -15.40
C GLY A 104 -3.19 3.65 -15.93
N ALA A 105 -2.99 2.66 -15.06
CA ALA A 105 -3.02 1.25 -15.44
C ALA A 105 -4.45 0.72 -15.50
N ASP A 106 -4.70 -0.14 -16.48
CA ASP A 106 -5.98 -0.82 -16.63
C ASP A 106 -6.19 -1.86 -15.50
N ASP A 107 -7.42 -1.96 -14.99
CA ASP A 107 -7.78 -3.06 -14.09
C ASP A 107 -7.68 -4.37 -14.90
N PRO A 108 -6.94 -5.39 -14.43
CA PRO A 108 -6.81 -6.69 -15.11
C PRO A 108 -8.12 -7.48 -15.25
N GLY A 109 -9.26 -6.89 -14.89
CA GLY A 109 -10.58 -7.42 -15.10
C GLY A 109 -11.06 -8.35 -13.99
N PRO A 110 -12.17 -9.08 -14.24
CA PRO A 110 -12.81 -9.90 -13.23
C PRO A 110 -11.88 -10.98 -12.70
N ARG A 111 -11.66 -10.96 -11.39
CA ARG A 111 -10.87 -11.98 -10.70
C ARG A 111 -11.69 -13.27 -10.62
N GLY A 112 -11.06 -14.41 -10.89
CA GLY A 112 -11.70 -15.71 -10.81
C GLY A 112 -12.35 -15.97 -9.44
N ARG A 113 -13.31 -16.93 -9.39
CA ARG A 113 -14.08 -17.22 -8.16
C ARG A 113 -13.15 -17.55 -6.98
N THR A 114 -13.16 -16.69 -5.95
CA THR A 114 -12.36 -16.91 -4.75
C THR A 114 -12.96 -18.03 -3.89
N ARG A 115 -12.16 -19.06 -3.60
CA ARG A 115 -12.57 -20.15 -2.71
C ARG A 115 -12.43 -19.71 -1.24
N VAL A 116 -13.54 -19.72 -0.51
CA VAL A 116 -13.57 -19.36 0.93
C VAL A 116 -13.84 -20.62 1.76
N PRO A 117 -13.01 -20.93 2.77
CA PRO A 117 -13.25 -22.04 3.67
C PRO A 117 -14.62 -21.99 4.36
N GLY A 118 -15.17 -23.17 4.65
CA GLY A 118 -16.51 -23.33 5.22
C GLY A 118 -16.67 -22.89 6.67
N ARG A 119 -15.58 -22.83 7.46
CA ARG A 119 -15.59 -22.42 8.87
C ARG A 119 -15.03 -21.00 9.02
N PRO A 120 -15.61 -20.14 9.88
CA PRO A 120 -15.14 -18.76 10.07
C PRO A 120 -13.66 -18.67 10.49
N VAL A 121 -13.22 -19.52 11.42
CA VAL A 121 -11.82 -19.58 11.87
C VAL A 121 -10.88 -19.86 10.70
N ALA A 122 -11.18 -20.91 9.93
CA ALA A 122 -10.38 -21.30 8.78
C ALA A 122 -10.37 -20.22 7.67
N ALA A 123 -11.48 -19.48 7.52
CA ALA A 123 -11.56 -18.37 6.58
C ALA A 123 -10.70 -17.17 7.02
N LEU A 124 -10.72 -16.83 8.32
CA LEU A 124 -9.85 -15.78 8.86
C LEU A 124 -8.37 -16.14 8.73
N GLU A 125 -8.00 -17.39 8.99
CA GLU A 125 -6.64 -17.87 8.76
C GLU A 125 -6.24 -17.83 7.28
N ALA A 126 -7.16 -18.15 6.36
CA ALA A 126 -6.91 -18.04 4.94
C ALA A 126 -6.65 -16.60 4.52
N VAL A 127 -7.41 -15.63 5.06
CA VAL A 127 -7.14 -14.19 4.88
C VAL A 127 -5.74 -13.85 5.39
N ARG A 128 -5.40 -14.19 6.63
CA ARG A 128 -4.07 -13.90 7.22
C ARG A 128 -2.91 -14.46 6.39
N ARG A 129 -3.04 -15.70 5.91
CA ARG A 129 -2.03 -16.31 5.02
C ARG A 129 -1.92 -15.58 3.69
N ARG A 130 -3.06 -15.19 3.09
CA ARG A 130 -3.07 -14.45 1.83
C ARG A 130 -2.44 -13.07 1.95
N GLU A 131 -2.70 -12.35 3.05
CA GLU A 131 -2.08 -11.06 3.38
C GLU A 131 -0.55 -11.20 3.47
N GLU A 132 -0.07 -12.26 4.12
CA GLU A 132 1.37 -12.53 4.25
C GLU A 132 2.02 -12.82 2.90
N THR A 133 1.39 -13.65 2.07
CA THR A 133 1.86 -13.88 0.71
C THR A 133 1.87 -12.60 -0.12
N ALA A 134 0.80 -11.79 -0.04
CA ALA A 134 0.70 -10.52 -0.76
C ALA A 134 1.82 -9.58 -0.34
N ARG A 135 2.03 -9.38 0.96
CA ARG A 135 3.08 -8.50 1.47
C ARG A 135 4.45 -8.86 0.92
N ARG A 136 4.81 -10.15 0.95
CA ARG A 136 6.11 -10.62 0.44
C ARG A 136 6.26 -10.32 -1.06
N ARG A 137 5.22 -10.60 -1.85
CA ARG A 137 5.24 -10.34 -3.30
C ARG A 137 5.27 -8.86 -3.62
N LEU A 138 4.53 -8.03 -2.88
CA LEU A 138 4.56 -6.58 -3.02
C LEU A 138 5.95 -6.01 -2.70
N VAL A 139 6.66 -6.55 -1.70
CA VAL A 139 8.05 -6.16 -1.45
C VAL A 139 8.95 -6.52 -2.63
N THR A 140 8.78 -7.71 -3.22
CA THR A 140 9.51 -8.10 -4.44
C THR A 140 9.20 -7.14 -5.60
N HIS A 141 7.92 -6.86 -5.86
CA HIS A 141 7.50 -5.89 -6.87
C HIS A 141 8.06 -4.47 -6.65
N ALA A 142 8.20 -4.03 -5.40
CA ALA A 142 8.81 -2.74 -5.10
C ALA A 142 10.32 -2.68 -5.42
N VAL A 143 11.01 -3.83 -5.35
CA VAL A 143 12.43 -3.97 -5.73
C VAL A 143 12.59 -4.09 -7.24
N ASP A 144 11.65 -4.77 -7.90
CA ASP A 144 11.66 -4.98 -9.36
C ASP A 144 11.25 -3.72 -10.15
N ALA A 145 10.61 -2.73 -9.51
CA ALA A 145 10.21 -1.48 -10.14
C ALA A 145 11.44 -0.66 -10.59
N GLU A 146 11.48 -0.27 -11.86
CA GLU A 146 12.55 0.53 -12.44
C GLU A 146 12.34 2.03 -12.17
N SER A 147 11.08 2.49 -12.07
CA SER A 147 10.81 3.86 -11.65
C SER A 147 10.75 4.02 -10.13
N GLY A 148 11.47 5.00 -9.61
CA GLY A 148 11.47 5.32 -8.18
C GLY A 148 10.10 5.78 -7.66
N ALA A 149 9.24 6.34 -8.52
CA ALA A 149 7.87 6.71 -8.15
C ALA A 149 7.01 5.46 -7.90
N LEU A 150 7.07 4.47 -8.80
CA LEU A 150 6.37 3.20 -8.64
C LEU A 150 6.92 2.42 -7.44
N ALA A 151 8.24 2.30 -7.31
CA ALA A 151 8.86 1.62 -6.17
C ALA A 151 8.36 2.16 -4.82
N ARG A 152 8.28 3.49 -4.68
CA ARG A 152 7.74 4.14 -3.46
C ARG A 152 6.26 3.86 -3.25
N LEU A 153 5.45 3.91 -4.31
CA LEU A 153 4.01 3.56 -4.23
C LEU A 153 3.84 2.11 -3.77
N VAL A 154 4.51 1.17 -4.41
CA VAL A 154 4.40 -0.26 -4.09
C VAL A 154 4.92 -0.56 -2.67
N ALA A 155 6.01 0.09 -2.26
CA ALA A 155 6.50 0.00 -0.88
C ALA A 155 5.46 0.53 0.14
N ALA A 156 4.78 1.64 -0.16
CA ALA A 156 3.71 2.16 0.68
C ALA A 156 2.51 1.20 0.76
N VAL A 157 2.15 0.56 -0.36
CA VAL A 157 1.11 -0.47 -0.39
C VAL A 157 1.52 -1.68 0.47
N ALA A 158 2.75 -2.18 0.32
CA ALA A 158 3.29 -3.27 1.13
C ALA A 158 3.30 -2.94 2.63
N ALA A 159 3.66 -1.72 2.99
CA ALA A 159 3.62 -1.24 4.38
C ALA A 159 2.19 -1.18 4.93
N GLY A 160 1.22 -0.71 4.14
CA GLY A 160 -0.20 -0.72 4.52
C GLY A 160 -0.74 -2.13 4.75
N VAL A 161 -0.33 -3.11 3.91
CA VAL A 161 -0.64 -4.53 4.13
C VAL A 161 -0.05 -5.02 5.45
N ALA A 162 1.23 -4.72 5.72
CA ALA A 162 1.87 -5.10 6.98
C ALA A 162 1.14 -4.53 8.22
N GLN A 163 0.68 -3.29 8.15
CA GLN A 163 -0.13 -2.68 9.22
C GLN A 163 -1.46 -3.41 9.41
N GLN A 164 -2.14 -3.80 8.32
CA GLN A 164 -3.38 -4.58 8.42
C GLN A 164 -3.15 -5.96 9.01
N GLN A 165 -2.01 -6.62 8.74
CA GLN A 165 -1.70 -7.90 9.37
C GLN A 165 -1.64 -7.81 10.89
N VAL A 166 -1.04 -6.74 11.43
CA VAL A 166 -1.00 -6.49 12.88
C VAL A 166 -2.42 -6.33 13.43
N GLN A 167 -3.28 -5.57 12.75
CA GLN A 167 -4.68 -5.39 13.15
C GLN A 167 -5.49 -6.69 13.05
N LEU A 168 -5.27 -7.49 12.01
CA LEU A 168 -5.95 -8.76 11.83
C LEU A 168 -5.49 -9.81 12.85
N ALA A 169 -4.26 -9.73 13.36
CA ALA A 169 -3.77 -10.62 14.40
C ALA A 169 -4.54 -10.47 15.72
N THR A 170 -5.09 -9.27 16.01
CA THR A 170 -5.89 -9.04 17.22
C THR A 170 -7.34 -9.52 17.10
N VAL A 171 -7.78 -9.91 15.90
CA VAL A 171 -9.13 -10.45 15.69
C VAL A 171 -9.18 -11.91 16.17
N SER A 172 -9.90 -12.16 17.26
CA SER A 172 -10.16 -13.53 17.72
C SER A 172 -11.50 -14.04 17.16
N PRO A 173 -11.55 -15.28 16.66
CA PRO A 173 -12.80 -15.88 16.18
C PRO A 173 -13.71 -16.35 17.33
N THR A 174 -13.31 -16.19 18.59
CA THR A 174 -14.09 -16.48 19.79
C THR A 174 -15.20 -15.44 19.98
N GLY A 175 -16.25 -15.61 19.19
CA GLY A 175 -17.47 -14.82 19.22
C GLY A 175 -18.57 -15.53 18.44
N VAL A 176 -18.66 -16.85 18.59
CA VAL A 176 -19.81 -17.64 18.12
C VAL A 176 -20.23 -18.52 19.28
N GLY A 177 -21.47 -18.30 19.72
CA GLY A 177 -22.06 -18.83 20.93
C GLY A 177 -21.95 -20.34 21.06
N ARG A 178 -21.85 -20.73 22.34
CA ARG A 178 -22.25 -22.03 22.86
C ARG A 178 -23.71 -22.32 22.53
#